data_AF-A0A3A5KLY5-F1
#
_entry.id   AF-A0A3A5KLY5-F1
#
_cell.length_a   1.000
_cell.length_b   1.000
_cell.length_c   1.000
_cell.angle_alpha   90.00
_cell.angle_beta   90.00
_cell.angle_gamma   90.00
#
_symmetry.space_group_name_H-M   'P 1'
#
loop_
_entity.id
_entity.type
_entity.pdbx_description
1 polymer ?
#
loop_
_entity_poly.entity_id
_entity_poly.type
_entity_poly.pdbx_seq_one_letter_code
_entity_poly.pdbx_strand_id
1 'polypeptide(L)'
;MSNTRNFTMVAPGLHSSRRYLGLDDSGRSLFLYLLTGPHQTSCGCSQIRPGYACADLGPHWPLEKYQRYLSTVEEAGLIITDADTNEIYVERWFKHNSKGSWKYAKAIRAQVDKIESEMLREKVDADFMGTELGEAAEAAGSAERAGLSSAANTQSRLLNTRIMQR
;
A
#
# COMPACT_ATOMS: atom_id res chain seq x y z
N MET A 1 -18.39 12.81 -2.86
CA MET A 1 -17.47 12.63 -1.73
C MET A 1 -16.12 12.26 -2.30
N SER A 2 -15.05 12.98 -1.97
CA SER A 2 -13.69 12.59 -2.38
C SER A 2 -13.42 11.17 -1.88
N ASN A 3 -12.80 10.32 -2.69
CA ASN A 3 -12.43 8.94 -2.33
C ASN A 3 -11.19 8.92 -1.41
N THR A 4 -11.07 9.93 -0.56
CA THR A 4 -9.96 10.14 0.36
C THR A 4 -10.19 9.30 1.60
N ARG A 5 -9.14 8.62 2.04
CA ARG A 5 -9.16 7.79 3.25
C ARG A 5 -9.44 8.67 4.47
N ASN A 6 -10.53 8.40 5.19
CA ASN A 6 -10.94 9.20 6.35
C ASN A 6 -10.09 8.95 7.60
N PHE A 7 -9.56 7.73 7.76
CA PHE A 7 -8.77 7.35 8.93
C PHE A 7 -7.76 6.24 8.61
N THR A 8 -6.73 6.13 9.46
CA THR A 8 -5.85 4.96 9.54
C THR A 8 -6.07 4.27 10.86
N MET A 9 -6.00 2.95 10.88
CA MET A 9 -5.92 2.23 12.14
C MET A 9 -4.53 2.36 12.75
N VAL A 10 -4.47 2.88 13.96
CA VAL A 10 -3.28 2.80 14.82
C VAL A 10 -3.54 1.69 15.83
N ALA A 11 -2.84 0.56 15.68
CA ALA A 11 -3.04 -0.57 16.57
C ALA A 11 -2.55 -0.23 18.00
N PRO A 12 -3.32 -0.52 19.08
CA PRO A 12 -2.90 -0.23 20.45
C PRO A 12 -1.54 -0.83 20.82
N GLY A 13 -1.20 -1.98 20.21
CA GLY A 13 0.10 -2.63 20.38
C GLY A 13 1.30 -1.77 19.99
N LEU A 14 1.11 -0.70 19.21
CA LEU A 14 2.16 0.28 18.90
C LEU A 14 2.80 0.84 20.18
N HIS A 15 1.99 1.15 21.20
CA HIS A 15 2.46 1.69 22.48
C HIS A 15 3.19 0.66 23.36
N SER A 16 3.24 -0.60 22.94
CA SER A 16 4.06 -1.66 23.55
C SER A 16 5.24 -2.10 22.67
N SER A 17 5.35 -1.55 21.45
CA SER A 17 6.39 -1.91 20.50
C SER A 17 7.73 -1.35 20.95
N ARG A 18 8.70 -2.23 21.25
CA ARG A 18 10.07 -1.81 21.61
C ARG A 18 10.73 -0.96 20.52
N ARG A 19 10.46 -1.26 19.24
CA ARG A 19 10.95 -0.49 18.08
C ARG A 19 10.46 0.97 18.15
N TYR A 20 9.17 1.15 18.45
CA TYR A 20 8.55 2.48 18.54
C TYR A 20 8.93 3.22 19.83
N LEU A 21 8.95 2.51 20.96
CA LEU A 21 9.32 3.09 22.25
C LEU A 21 10.80 3.46 22.33
N GLY A 22 11.67 2.85 21.52
CA GLY A 22 13.08 3.22 21.40
C GLY A 22 13.32 4.56 20.69
N LEU A 23 12.33 5.08 19.95
CA LEU A 23 12.40 6.40 19.33
C LEU A 23 12.17 7.51 20.37
N ASP A 24 12.75 8.68 20.13
CA ASP A 24 12.40 9.91 20.82
C ASP A 24 11.08 10.51 20.30
N ASP A 25 10.65 11.62 20.90
CA ASP A 25 9.37 12.25 20.55
C ASP A 25 9.29 12.70 19.09
N SER A 26 10.41 13.11 18.49
CA SER A 26 10.44 13.53 17.08
C SER A 26 10.34 12.32 16.15
N GLY A 27 11.08 11.25 16.41
CA GLY A 27 10.97 9.99 15.65
C GLY A 27 9.58 9.38 15.76
N ARG A 28 8.98 9.38 16.95
CA ARG A 28 7.60 8.92 17.15
C ARG A 28 6.59 9.78 16.40
N SER A 29 6.77 11.09 16.41
CA SER A 29 5.92 12.04 15.67
C SER A 29 6.02 11.82 14.16
N LEU A 30 7.23 11.63 13.64
CA LEU A 30 7.44 11.33 12.22
C LEU A 30 6.79 10.00 11.84
N PHE A 31 7.00 8.94 12.63
CA PHE A 31 6.38 7.66 12.36
C PHE A 31 4.84 7.75 12.32
N LEU A 32 4.24 8.48 13.27
CA LEU A 32 2.79 8.71 13.27
C LEU A 32 2.34 9.49 12.03
N TYR A 33 3.09 10.52 11.61
CA TYR A 33 2.83 11.22 10.34
C TYR A 33 2.89 10.27 9.14
N LEU A 34 3.92 9.43 9.02
CA LEU A 34 4.02 8.47 7.93
C LEU A 34 2.88 7.45 7.96
N LEU A 35 2.47 7.02 9.15
CA LEU A 35 1.38 6.07 9.35
C LEU A 35 0.00 6.68 9.03
N THR A 36 -0.25 7.94 9.39
CA THR A 36 -1.59 8.53 9.35
C THR A 36 -1.75 9.73 8.42
N GLY A 37 -0.68 10.16 7.78
CA GLY A 37 -0.60 11.37 6.99
C GLY A 37 -1.41 11.34 5.70
N PRO A 38 -1.52 12.50 5.03
CA PRO A 38 -2.37 12.69 3.85
C PRO A 38 -1.92 11.86 2.64
N HIS A 39 -0.64 11.48 2.59
CA HIS A 39 -0.06 10.71 1.49
C HIS A 39 -0.23 9.19 1.65
N GLN A 40 -0.66 8.72 2.83
CA GLN A 40 -0.68 7.28 3.10
C GLN A 40 -1.79 6.57 2.32
N THR A 41 -1.46 5.40 1.77
CA THR A 41 -2.32 4.61 0.88
C THR A 41 -2.92 3.40 1.62
N SER A 42 -3.69 2.57 0.92
CA SER A 42 -4.27 1.34 1.51
C SER A 42 -3.30 0.16 1.46
N CYS A 43 -2.28 0.18 0.61
CA CYS A 43 -1.22 -0.83 0.60
C CYS A 43 -0.10 -0.54 1.62
N GLY A 44 -0.13 0.61 2.30
CA GLY A 44 0.87 0.98 3.31
C GLY A 44 2.18 1.52 2.72
N CYS A 45 2.26 1.64 1.39
CA CYS A 45 3.36 2.27 0.68
C CYS A 45 2.90 3.60 0.10
N SER A 46 3.61 4.67 0.39
CA SER A 46 3.28 6.04 -0.04
C SER A 46 4.47 6.72 -0.67
N GLN A 47 4.24 7.45 -1.77
CA GLN A 47 5.22 8.34 -2.37
C GLN A 47 5.14 9.72 -1.70
N ILE A 48 6.22 10.13 -1.01
CA ILE A 48 6.27 11.39 -0.28
C ILE A 48 7.59 12.10 -0.57
N ARG A 49 7.55 13.15 -1.39
CA ARG A 49 8.72 13.99 -1.61
C ARG A 49 9.07 14.73 -0.31
N PRO A 50 10.36 14.83 0.08
CA PRO A 50 10.77 15.46 1.33
C PRO A 50 10.21 16.87 1.55
N GLY A 51 10.12 17.69 0.50
CA GLY A 51 9.54 19.03 0.59
C GLY A 51 8.06 19.05 0.98
N TYR A 52 7.27 18.07 0.52
CA TYR A 52 5.86 17.93 0.93
C TYR A 52 5.77 17.45 2.38
N ALA A 53 6.60 16.49 2.78
CA ALA A 53 6.65 16.04 4.16
C ALA A 53 6.99 17.19 5.14
N CYS A 54 7.98 18.01 4.80
CA CYS A 54 8.35 19.17 5.61
C CYS A 54 7.22 20.20 5.70
N ALA A 55 6.49 20.43 4.59
CA ALA A 55 5.35 21.34 4.59
C ALA A 55 4.21 20.85 5.48
N ASP A 56 3.88 19.56 5.42
CA ASP A 56 2.83 18.95 6.26
C ASP A 56 3.19 18.94 7.75
N LEU A 57 4.44 18.62 8.07
CA LEU A 57 4.95 18.55 9.44
C LEU A 57 5.14 19.95 10.07
N GLY A 58 5.19 20.99 9.25
CA GLY A 58 5.21 22.38 9.67
C GLY A 58 6.60 22.96 9.98
N PRO A 59 6.67 24.19 10.51
CA PRO A 59 7.90 25.01 10.53
C PRO A 59 9.05 24.43 11.37
N HIS A 60 8.78 23.47 12.26
CA HIS A 60 9.80 22.82 13.10
C HIS A 60 10.39 21.55 12.49
N TRP A 61 10.13 21.30 11.21
CA TRP A 61 10.62 20.16 10.44
C TRP A 61 11.36 20.61 9.17
N PRO A 62 12.56 21.21 9.29
CA PRO A 62 13.41 21.46 8.15
C PRO A 62 13.89 20.13 7.53
N LEU A 63 14.30 20.19 6.25
CA LEU A 63 14.71 19.02 5.47
C LEU A 63 15.75 18.15 6.19
N GLU A 64 16.77 18.77 6.78
CA GLU A 64 17.83 18.06 7.52
C GLU A 64 17.26 17.24 8.69
N LYS A 65 16.34 17.83 9.46
CA LYS A 65 15.68 17.15 10.58
C LYS A 65 14.81 16.00 10.06
N TYR A 66 14.05 16.23 8.98
CA TYR A 66 13.22 15.21 8.36
C TYR A 66 14.06 14.01 7.92
N GLN A 67 15.13 14.24 7.15
CA GLN A 67 16.01 13.18 6.64
C GLN A 67 16.66 12.39 7.78
N ARG A 68 17.19 13.08 8.81
CA ARG A 68 17.78 12.42 9.97
C ARG A 68 16.79 11.48 10.66
N TYR A 69 15.58 11.97 10.96
CA TYR A 69 14.59 11.13 11.63
C TYR A 69 13.99 10.07 10.72
N LEU A 70 13.96 10.28 9.40
CA LEU A 70 13.56 9.24 8.45
C LEU A 70 14.52 8.04 8.55
N SER A 71 15.83 8.28 8.52
CA SER A 71 16.84 7.24 8.76
C SER A 71 16.71 6.61 10.14
N THR A 72 16.48 7.40 11.20
CA THR A 72 16.28 6.84 12.56
C THR A 72 15.06 5.91 12.65
N VAL A 73 13.96 6.25 11.98
CA VAL A 73 12.73 5.42 11.96
C VAL A 73 12.92 4.16 11.11
N GLU A 74 13.68 4.25 10.01
CA GLU A 74 14.07 3.11 9.18
C GLU A 74 15.02 2.15 9.92
N GLU A 75 16.05 2.66 10.58
CA GLU A 75 16.98 1.88 11.42
C GLU A 75 16.26 1.17 12.58
N ALA A 76 15.19 1.77 13.10
CA ALA A 76 14.32 1.14 14.09
C ALA A 76 13.46 0.01 13.51
N GLY A 77 13.50 -0.22 12.19
CA GLY A 77 12.71 -1.23 11.47
C GLY A 77 11.22 -0.92 11.47
N LEU A 78 10.82 0.34 11.46
CA LEU A 78 9.40 0.72 11.42
C LEU A 78 8.93 1.05 10.00
N ILE A 79 9.87 1.40 9.12
CA ILE A 79 9.62 1.70 7.71
C ILE A 79 10.76 1.13 6.87
N ILE A 80 10.52 1.06 5.56
CA ILE A 80 11.54 0.84 4.53
C ILE A 80 11.39 1.98 3.52
N THR A 81 12.50 2.58 3.11
CA THR A 81 12.49 3.71 2.18
C THR A 81 13.20 3.39 0.88
N ASP A 82 12.76 4.06 -0.19
CA ASP A 82 13.48 4.16 -1.45
C ASP A 82 13.62 5.65 -1.80
N ALA A 83 14.86 6.15 -1.75
CA ALA A 83 15.15 7.56 -1.98
C ALA A 83 14.99 7.96 -3.45
N ASP A 84 15.17 7.03 -4.39
CA ASP A 84 15.12 7.32 -5.83
C ASP A 84 13.67 7.55 -6.27
N THR A 85 12.72 6.77 -5.74
CA THR A 85 11.29 6.92 -6.03
C THR A 85 10.54 7.77 -5.01
N ASN A 86 11.18 8.15 -3.90
CA ASN A 86 10.58 8.82 -2.74
C ASN A 86 9.44 8.01 -2.11
N GLU A 87 9.53 6.69 -2.16
CA GLU A 87 8.52 5.79 -1.62
C GLU A 87 8.91 5.29 -0.24
N ILE A 88 7.89 5.16 0.63
CA ILE A 88 8.05 4.76 2.01
C ILE A 88 7.00 3.69 2.30
N TYR A 89 7.45 2.50 2.67
CA TYR A 89 6.60 1.42 3.16
C TYR A 89 6.59 1.36 4.68
N VAL A 90 5.41 1.34 5.28
CA VAL A 90 5.26 1.09 6.73
C VAL A 90 5.33 -0.41 7.01
N GLU A 91 6.37 -0.83 7.72
CA GLU A 91 6.56 -2.25 8.02
C GLU A 91 5.37 -2.86 8.77
N ARG A 92 5.05 -4.11 8.44
CA ARG A 92 3.96 -4.88 9.07
C ARG A 92 2.59 -4.23 8.90
N TRP A 93 2.41 -3.38 7.88
CA TRP A 93 1.13 -2.74 7.58
C TRP A 93 -0.04 -3.73 7.58
N PHE A 94 0.11 -4.85 6.86
CA PHE A 94 -0.93 -5.86 6.72
C PHE A 94 -1.13 -6.74 7.96
N LYS A 95 -0.25 -6.69 8.97
CA LYS A 95 -0.56 -7.28 10.28
C LYS A 95 -1.73 -6.56 10.96
N HIS A 96 -1.92 -5.29 10.63
CA HIS A 96 -2.90 -4.41 11.26
C HIS A 96 -4.03 -4.02 10.30
N ASN A 97 -3.74 -3.89 9.00
CA ASN A 97 -4.64 -3.34 7.99
C ASN A 97 -4.97 -4.36 6.87
N SER A 98 -5.27 -5.61 7.23
CA SER A 98 -5.59 -6.69 6.27
C SER A 98 -7.06 -7.13 6.25
N LYS A 99 -7.95 -6.43 6.97
CA LYS A 99 -9.38 -6.75 6.95
C LYS A 99 -10.09 -5.96 5.88
N GLY A 100 -10.92 -6.63 5.09
CA GLY A 100 -11.75 -5.96 4.09
C GLY A 100 -12.49 -6.94 3.17
N SER A 101 -13.16 -6.37 2.16
CA SER A 101 -13.85 -7.15 1.13
C SER A 101 -12.92 -7.48 -0.04
N TRP A 102 -13.33 -8.42 -0.89
CA TRP A 102 -12.60 -8.74 -2.13
C TRP A 102 -12.43 -7.52 -3.07
N LYS A 103 -13.39 -6.57 -3.07
CA LYS A 103 -13.28 -5.33 -3.86
C LYS A 103 -12.16 -4.44 -3.30
N TYR A 104 -12.04 -4.39 -1.97
CA TYR A 104 -10.96 -3.67 -1.31
C TYR A 104 -9.61 -4.34 -1.59
N ALA A 105 -9.56 -5.68 -1.55
CA ALA A 105 -8.38 -6.44 -1.94
C ALA A 105 -7.91 -6.12 -3.37
N LYS A 106 -8.85 -6.09 -4.34
CA LYS A 106 -8.56 -5.68 -5.73
C LYS A 106 -8.01 -4.26 -5.82
N ALA A 107 -8.54 -3.33 -5.03
CA ALA A 107 -8.04 -1.96 -4.99
C ALA A 107 -6.62 -1.86 -4.42
N ILE A 108 -6.29 -2.65 -3.39
CA ILE A 108 -4.93 -2.75 -2.83
C ILE A 108 -3.98 -3.33 -3.88
N ARG A 109 -4.32 -4.43 -4.54
CA ARG A 109 -3.53 -5.02 -5.64
C ARG A 109 -3.16 -3.95 -6.68
N ALA A 110 -4.13 -3.17 -7.14
CA ALA A 110 -3.89 -2.08 -8.09
C ALA A 110 -3.03 -0.93 -7.54
N GLN A 111 -2.90 -0.76 -6.22
CA GLN A 111 -1.95 0.17 -5.61
C GLN A 111 -0.55 -0.43 -5.53
N VAL A 112 -0.42 -1.72 -5.19
CA VAL A 112 0.87 -2.44 -5.19
C VAL A 112 1.50 -2.41 -6.57
N ASP A 113 0.72 -2.66 -7.62
CA ASP A 113 1.21 -2.66 -9.02
C ASP A 113 1.73 -1.28 -9.48
N LYS A 114 1.37 -0.20 -8.78
CA LYS A 114 1.79 1.17 -9.09
C LYS A 114 3.03 1.62 -8.32
N ILE A 115 3.54 0.81 -7.39
CA ILE A 115 4.77 1.12 -6.67
C ILE A 115 5.92 1.11 -7.68
N GLU A 116 6.65 2.23 -7.76
CA GLU A 116 7.72 2.44 -8.72
C GLU A 116 8.98 1.66 -8.32
N SER A 117 9.32 1.68 -7.04
CA SER A 117 10.45 0.95 -6.45
C SER A 117 10.21 -0.55 -6.56
N GLU A 118 11.08 -1.24 -7.28
CA GLU A 118 11.00 -2.69 -7.43
C GLU A 118 11.15 -3.40 -6.07
N MET A 119 12.10 -2.97 -5.25
CA MET A 119 12.34 -3.51 -3.91
C MET A 119 11.11 -3.35 -3.01
N LEU A 120 10.52 -2.15 -2.95
CA LEU A 120 9.32 -1.95 -2.14
C LEU A 120 8.12 -2.67 -2.73
N ARG A 121 7.97 -2.71 -4.05
CA ARG A 121 6.87 -3.43 -4.70
C ARG A 121 6.90 -4.92 -4.37
N GLU A 122 8.06 -5.57 -4.50
CA GLU A 122 8.23 -6.98 -4.14
C GLU A 122 7.94 -7.21 -2.66
N LYS A 123 8.47 -6.35 -1.78
CA LYS A 123 8.26 -6.47 -0.34
C LYS A 123 6.79 -6.31 0.05
N VAL A 124 6.12 -5.31 -0.49
CA VAL A 124 4.70 -5.03 -0.22
C VAL A 124 3.82 -6.13 -0.79
N ASP A 125 4.14 -6.63 -1.99
CA ASP A 125 3.42 -7.76 -2.60
C ASP A 125 3.52 -9.01 -1.73
N ALA A 126 4.73 -9.38 -1.29
CA ALA A 126 4.94 -10.52 -0.40
C ALA A 126 4.15 -10.40 0.91
N ASP A 127 4.16 -9.22 1.54
CA ASP A 127 3.42 -8.99 2.79
C ASP A 127 1.90 -8.98 2.56
N PHE A 128 1.42 -8.52 1.40
CA PHE A 128 0.00 -8.53 1.04
C PHE A 128 -0.48 -9.97 0.76
N MET A 129 0.28 -10.72 -0.03
CA MET A 129 -0.02 -12.10 -0.41
C MET A 129 0.04 -13.08 0.76
N GLY A 130 0.80 -12.76 1.81
CA GLY A 130 0.78 -13.50 3.08
C GLY A 130 -0.51 -13.33 3.91
N THR A 131 -1.58 -12.73 3.36
CA THR A 131 -2.85 -12.51 4.07
C THR A 131 -4.04 -13.09 3.32
N GLU A 132 -5.12 -13.40 4.05
CA GLU A 132 -6.42 -13.81 3.46
C GLU A 132 -6.95 -12.77 2.45
N LEU A 133 -6.61 -11.49 2.63
CA LEU A 133 -7.00 -10.43 1.72
C LEU A 133 -6.25 -10.54 0.38
N GLY A 134 -4.95 -10.83 0.41
CA GLY A 134 -4.15 -11.10 -0.78
C GLY A 134 -4.65 -12.31 -1.55
N GLU A 135 -4.93 -13.41 -0.85
CA GLU A 135 -5.52 -14.62 -1.43
C GLU A 135 -6.86 -14.33 -2.12
N ALA A 136 -7.72 -13.52 -1.48
CA ALA A 136 -9.00 -13.11 -2.05
C ALA A 136 -8.83 -12.26 -3.33
N ALA A 137 -7.78 -11.41 -3.42
CA ALA A 137 -7.49 -10.65 -4.63
C ALA A 137 -7.09 -11.56 -5.80
N GLU A 138 -6.22 -12.55 -5.56
CA GLU A 138 -5.79 -13.49 -6.60
C GLU A 138 -6.94 -14.39 -7.08
N ALA A 139 -7.77 -14.86 -6.15
CA ALA A 139 -8.96 -15.63 -6.49
C ALA A 139 -9.92 -14.82 -7.38
N ALA A 140 -10.18 -13.56 -7.01
CA ALA A 140 -11.04 -12.67 -7.78
C ALA A 140 -10.46 -12.36 -9.18
N GLY A 141 -9.16 -12.05 -9.26
CA GLY A 141 -8.48 -11.80 -10.54
C GLY A 141 -8.45 -13.03 -11.45
N SER A 142 -8.28 -14.23 -10.89
CA SER A 142 -8.33 -15.48 -11.64
C SER A 142 -9.73 -15.81 -12.15
N ALA A 143 -10.77 -15.58 -11.35
CA ALA A 143 -12.16 -15.74 -11.77
C ALA A 143 -12.54 -14.78 -12.90
N GLU A 144 -12.08 -13.53 -12.84
CA GLU A 144 -12.33 -12.52 -13.89
C GLU A 144 -11.62 -12.88 -15.21
N ARG A 145 -10.36 -13.32 -15.14
CA ARG A 145 -9.61 -13.82 -16.32
C ARG A 145 -10.30 -15.04 -16.96
N ALA A 146 -10.80 -15.98 -16.14
CA ALA A 146 -11.55 -17.12 -16.62
C ALA A 146 -12.90 -16.73 -17.27
N GLY A 147 -13.62 -15.77 -16.67
CA GLY A 147 -14.87 -15.24 -17.21
C GLY A 147 -14.69 -14.52 -18.56
N LEU A 148 -13.63 -13.71 -18.69
CA LEU A 148 -13.25 -13.05 -19.95
C LEU A 148 -12.89 -14.06 -21.05
N SER A 149 -12.14 -15.10 -20.70
CA SER A 149 -11.81 -16.20 -21.62
C SER A 149 -13.07 -16.94 -22.10
N SER A 150 -14.04 -17.18 -21.20
CA SER A 150 -15.32 -17.80 -21.54
C SER A 150 -16.18 -16.92 -22.45
N ALA A 151 -16.23 -15.60 -22.21
CA ALA A 151 -16.98 -14.65 -23.04
C ALA A 151 -16.38 -14.52 -24.46
N ALA A 152 -15.05 -14.42 -24.57
CA ALA A 152 -14.34 -14.39 -25.86
C ALA A 152 -14.59 -15.67 -26.68
N ASN A 153 -14.54 -16.84 -26.03
CA ASN A 153 -14.86 -18.12 -26.68
C ASN A 153 -16.32 -18.22 -27.15
N THR A 154 -17.25 -17.57 -26.43
CA THR A 154 -18.68 -17.55 -26.80
C THR A 154 -18.93 -16.68 -28.04
N GLN A 155 -18.25 -15.53 -28.16
CA GLN A 155 -18.34 -14.68 -29.35
C GLN A 155 -17.77 -15.35 -30.61
N SER A 156 -16.66 -16.09 -30.51
CA SER A 156 -16.12 -16.87 -31.63
C SER A 156 -17.04 -18.00 -32.08
N ARG A 157 -17.83 -18.58 -31.18
CA ARG A 157 -18.82 -19.62 -31.54
C ARG A 157 -20.03 -19.05 -32.30
N LEU A 158 -20.50 -17.86 -31.93
CA LEU A 158 -21.62 -17.21 -32.62
C LEU A 158 -21.30 -16.84 -34.07
N LEU A 159 -20.06 -16.44 -34.36
CA LEU A 159 -19.58 -16.14 -35.71
C LEU A 159 -19.38 -17.39 -36.61
N ASN A 160 -19.25 -18.58 -36.01
CA ASN A 160 -19.07 -19.85 -36.73
C ASN A 160 -20.37 -20.66 -36.91
N THR A 161 -21.50 -20.19 -36.34
CA THR A 161 -22.80 -20.79 -36.63
C THR A 161 -23.28 -20.35 -38.02
N ARG A 162 -23.14 -21.23 -39.02
CA ARG A 162 -23.80 -21.13 -40.33
C ARG A 162 -25.33 -21.15 -40.16
N ILE A 163 -25.93 -20.02 -39.80
CA ILE A 163 -27.36 -19.77 -39.97
C ILE A 163 -27.49 -18.74 -41.09
N MET A 164 -27.64 -19.27 -42.32
CA MET A 164 -28.02 -18.65 -43.61
C MET A 164 -27.13 -19.22 -44.73
N GLN A 165 -27.30 -20.52 -44.99
CA GLN A 165 -27.14 -21.06 -46.34
C GLN A 165 -28.49 -21.68 -46.70
N ARG A 166 -29.38 -20.86 -47.24
CA ARG A 166 -30.50 -21.28 -48.06
C ARG A 166 -30.40 -20.55 -49.38
#